data_AF-A0A832XCF9-F1
#
_entry.id   AF-A0A832XCF9-F1
#
_cell.length_a   1.000
_cell.length_b   1.000
_cell.length_c   1.000
_cell.angle_alpha   90.00
_cell.angle_beta   90.00
_cell.angle_gamma   90.00
#
_symmetry.space_group_name_H-M   'P 1'
#
loop_
_entity.id
_entity.type
_entity.pdbx_description
1 polymer ?
#
loop_
_entity_poly.entity_id
_entity_poly.type
_entity_poly.pdbx_seq_one_letter_code
_entity_poly.pdbx_strand_id
1 'polypeptide(L)'
;MSKYVLYQHDGDVSLEVYLLEEPSELARSCISGGFGIKISNPKDCPNLNELQFLKITEGKYEYDTTKLQGAAIAILRQKRDAALEELDKAIIRHITNPDTLSRIESTKQELRDIPGAVDLSFVTHPVDIEHLSPPVLSTYKEFV
;
A
#
# COMPACT_ATOMS: atom_id res chain seq x y z
N MET A 1 -4.76 29.20 -15.66
CA MET A 1 -3.71 28.16 -15.66
C MET A 1 -3.78 27.55 -14.27
N SER A 2 -4.21 26.30 -14.12
CA SER A 2 -4.38 25.67 -12.81
C SER A 2 -3.04 25.59 -12.09
N LYS A 3 -3.03 25.98 -10.82
CA LYS A 3 -1.90 25.80 -9.91
C LYS A 3 -2.31 24.80 -8.83
N TYR A 4 -1.32 24.12 -8.28
CA TYR A 4 -1.51 23.02 -7.34
C TYR A 4 -0.73 23.32 -6.07
N VAL A 5 -1.31 23.03 -4.90
CA VAL A 5 -0.60 23.03 -3.62
C VAL A 5 -0.68 21.65 -3.02
N LEU A 6 0.48 21.08 -2.71
CA LEU A 6 0.56 19.98 -1.74
C LEU A 6 0.83 20.60 -0.37
N TYR A 7 0.13 20.16 0.66
CA TYR A 7 0.38 20.59 2.03
C TYR A 7 0.19 19.43 3.00
N GLN A 8 0.97 19.43 4.08
CA GLN A 8 0.90 18.42 5.12
C GLN A 8 0.29 19.01 6.39
N HIS A 9 -0.75 18.36 6.91
CA HIS A 9 -1.38 18.68 8.18
C HIS A 9 -1.61 17.37 8.94
N ASP A 10 -1.22 17.34 10.21
CA ASP A 10 -1.41 16.20 11.11
C ASP A 10 -0.79 14.89 10.59
N GLY A 11 0.26 15.02 9.77
CA GLY A 11 0.98 13.90 9.16
C GLY A 11 0.43 13.42 7.82
N ASP A 12 -0.68 13.99 7.35
CA ASP A 12 -1.28 13.63 6.07
C ASP A 12 -1.06 14.72 5.01
N VAL A 13 -0.72 14.28 3.80
CA VAL A 13 -0.50 15.15 2.65
C VAL A 13 -1.80 15.26 1.87
N SER A 14 -2.20 16.50 1.56
CA SER A 14 -3.39 16.83 0.80
C SER A 14 -3.04 17.63 -0.45
N LEU A 15 -3.88 17.52 -1.48
CA LEU A 15 -3.76 18.28 -2.72
C LEU A 15 -4.90 19.29 -2.84
N GLU A 16 -4.55 20.55 -3.05
CA GLU A 16 -5.48 21.62 -3.40
C GLU A 16 -5.19 22.14 -4.81
N VAL A 17 -6.25 22.30 -5.61
CA VAL A 17 -6.17 22.82 -6.97
C VAL A 17 -6.87 24.18 -7.04
N TYR A 18 -6.16 25.19 -7.52
CA TYR A 18 -6.67 26.56 -7.62
C TYR A 18 -6.40 27.15 -9.00
N LEU A 19 -7.42 27.76 -9.61
CA LEU A 19 -7.38 28.21 -11.01
C LEU A 19 -7.05 29.70 -11.15
N LEU A 20 -7.66 30.52 -10.30
CA LEU A 20 -7.59 31.99 -10.33
C LEU A 20 -7.63 32.61 -8.92
N GLU A 21 -7.98 31.83 -7.90
CA GLU A 21 -8.02 32.26 -6.50
C GLU A 21 -6.70 31.98 -5.79
N GLU A 22 -6.47 32.63 -4.66
CA GLU A 22 -5.37 32.24 -3.78
C GLU A 22 -5.69 30.91 -3.07
N PRO A 23 -4.68 30.08 -2.73
CA PRO A 23 -4.91 28.85 -1.99
C PRO A 23 -5.64 29.11 -0.65
N SER A 24 -6.24 28.09 -0.05
CA SER A 24 -6.91 28.18 1.25
C SER A 24 -5.99 28.75 2.34
N GLU A 25 -6.55 29.35 3.40
CA GLU A 25 -5.76 29.87 4.52
C GLU A 25 -4.90 28.77 5.17
N LEU A 26 -5.44 27.56 5.27
CA LEU A 26 -4.72 26.39 5.77
C LEU A 26 -3.51 26.07 4.88
N ALA A 27 -3.72 25.97 3.56
CA ALA A 27 -2.63 25.70 2.62
C ALA A 27 -1.58 26.83 2.62
N ARG A 28 -2.01 28.10 2.71
CA ARG A 28 -1.09 29.25 2.85
C ARG A 28 -0.27 29.14 4.14
N SER A 29 -0.91 28.85 5.26
CA SER A 29 -0.24 28.66 6.54
C SER A 29 0.80 27.55 6.45
N CYS A 30 0.44 26.39 5.89
CA CYS A 30 1.37 25.26 5.70
C CYS A 30 2.55 25.62 4.78
N ILE A 31 2.30 26.35 3.68
CA ILE A 31 3.38 26.84 2.80
C ILE A 31 4.32 27.77 3.59
N SER A 32 3.78 28.70 4.37
CA SER A 32 4.61 29.62 5.17
C SER A 32 5.36 28.92 6.29
N GLY A 33 4.81 27.81 6.81
CA GLY A 33 5.42 26.97 7.84
C GLY A 33 6.39 25.90 7.31
N GLY A 34 6.60 25.79 5.98
CA GLY A 34 7.53 24.83 5.38
C GLY A 34 6.97 23.42 5.13
N PHE A 35 5.69 23.18 5.45
CA PHE A 35 4.99 21.92 5.23
C PHE A 35 4.13 21.92 3.96
N GLY A 36 4.37 22.88 3.05
CA GLY A 36 3.62 23.01 1.81
C GLY A 36 4.49 23.34 0.62
N ILE A 37 4.07 22.89 -0.56
CA ILE A 37 4.78 23.01 -1.82
C ILE A 37 3.82 23.48 -2.90
N LYS A 38 4.23 24.46 -3.68
CA LYS A 38 3.49 24.91 -4.87
C LYS A 38 4.01 24.19 -6.09
N ILE A 39 3.12 23.50 -6.81
CA ILE A 39 3.42 22.83 -8.06
C ILE A 39 2.79 23.62 -9.20
N SER A 40 3.62 23.98 -10.18
CA SER A 40 3.22 24.80 -11.34
C SER A 40 2.91 23.94 -12.58
N ASN A 41 3.45 22.74 -12.63
CA ASN A 41 3.29 21.81 -13.74
C ASN A 41 2.42 20.63 -13.31
N PRO A 42 1.25 20.41 -13.93
CA PRO A 42 0.34 19.32 -13.57
C PRO A 42 0.98 17.92 -13.60
N LYS A 43 2.01 17.72 -14.43
CA LYS A 43 2.70 16.42 -14.55
C LYS A 43 3.54 16.04 -13.32
N ASP A 44 3.92 17.04 -12.53
CA ASP A 44 4.73 16.82 -11.31
C ASP A 44 3.83 16.61 -10.08
N CYS A 45 2.51 16.66 -10.29
CA CYS A 45 1.51 16.39 -9.26
C CYS A 45 1.36 14.87 -9.07
N PRO A 46 1.52 14.35 -7.85
CA PRO A 46 1.30 12.94 -7.56
C PRO A 46 -0.17 12.56 -7.73
N ASN A 47 -0.42 11.28 -7.96
CA ASN A 47 -1.78 10.74 -8.03
C ASN A 47 -2.48 10.84 -6.67
N LEU A 48 -3.79 11.04 -6.66
CA LEU A 48 -4.59 11.15 -5.43
C LEU A 48 -4.40 9.95 -4.49
N ASN A 49 -4.30 8.75 -5.05
CA ASN A 49 -4.13 7.51 -4.28
C ASN A 49 -2.76 7.39 -3.61
N GLU A 50 -1.79 8.18 -4.06
CA GLU A 50 -0.42 8.17 -3.54
C GLU A 50 -0.24 9.14 -2.39
N LEU A 51 -1.12 10.13 -2.23
CA LEU A 51 -1.01 11.18 -1.21
C LEU A 51 -0.88 10.63 0.21
N GLN A 52 -1.59 9.54 0.51
CA GLN A 52 -1.52 8.87 1.82
C GLN A 52 -0.13 8.34 2.16
N PHE A 53 0.72 8.10 1.16
CA PHE A 53 2.08 7.59 1.32
C PHE A 53 3.12 8.70 1.22
N LEU A 54 2.72 9.95 1.08
CA LEU A 54 3.66 11.07 0.99
C LEU A 54 3.97 11.67 2.35
N LYS A 55 5.17 12.25 2.43
CA LYS A 55 5.56 13.24 3.44
C LYS A 55 6.23 14.43 2.76
N ILE A 56 6.05 15.61 3.33
CA ILE A 56 6.69 16.85 2.87
C ILE A 56 7.86 17.18 3.78
N THR A 57 9.05 17.26 3.20
CA THR A 57 10.31 17.58 3.86
C THR A 57 11.08 18.61 3.03
N GLU A 58 11.45 19.73 3.67
CA GLU A 58 12.28 20.78 3.06
C GLU A 58 11.74 21.33 1.72
N GLY A 59 10.42 21.53 1.60
CA GLY A 59 9.80 22.05 0.38
C GLY A 59 9.80 21.07 -0.80
N LYS A 60 10.09 19.79 -0.54
CA LYS A 60 9.93 18.67 -1.47
C LYS A 60 9.01 17.62 -0.84
N TYR A 61 8.43 16.78 -1.68
CA TYR A 61 7.70 15.60 -1.21
C TYR A 61 8.52 14.35 -1.53
N GLU A 62 8.41 13.36 -0.66
CA GLU A 62 8.99 12.03 -0.81
C GLU A 62 8.00 10.99 -0.26
N TYR A 63 8.18 9.72 -0.63
CA TYR A 63 7.34 8.68 -0.07
C TYR A 63 7.78 8.34 1.37
N ASP A 64 6.82 8.29 2.28
CA ASP A 64 6.98 7.75 3.62
C ASP A 64 7.06 6.22 3.54
N THR A 65 8.29 5.72 3.59
CA THR A 65 8.59 4.28 3.57
C THR A 65 7.91 3.53 4.69
N THR A 66 7.63 4.17 5.83
CA THR A 66 6.95 3.53 6.97
C THR A 66 5.48 3.28 6.64
N LYS A 67 4.80 4.27 6.06
CA LYS A 67 3.41 4.12 5.60
C LYS A 67 3.31 3.10 4.47
N LEU A 68 4.25 3.12 3.51
CA LEU A 68 4.33 2.13 2.43
C LEU A 68 4.50 0.71 2.97
N GLN A 69 5.45 0.50 3.89
CA GLN A 69 5.70 -0.81 4.51
C GLN A 69 4.49 -1.31 5.30
N GLY A 70 3.83 -0.42 6.06
CA GLY A 70 2.61 -0.75 6.81
C GLY A 70 1.49 -1.24 5.89
N ALA A 71 1.23 -0.52 4.80
CA ALA A 71 0.22 -0.89 3.82
C ALA A 71 0.55 -2.20 3.09
N ALA A 72 1.81 -2.39 2.71
CA ALA A 72 2.29 -3.63 2.11
C ALA A 72 2.09 -4.84 3.02
N ILE A 73 2.42 -4.73 4.31
CA ILE A 73 2.17 -5.79 5.29
C ILE A 73 0.67 -6.09 5.42
N ALA A 74 -0.17 -5.05 5.44
CA ALA A 74 -1.62 -5.23 5.53
C ALA A 74 -2.18 -6.01 4.33
N ILE A 75 -1.75 -5.67 3.11
CA ILE A 75 -2.16 -6.37 1.89
C ILE A 75 -1.68 -7.82 1.89
N LEU A 76 -0.44 -8.08 2.31
CA LEU A 76 0.10 -9.43 2.43
C LEU A 76 -0.70 -10.28 3.42
N ARG A 77 -1.09 -9.71 4.57
CA ARG A 77 -1.95 -10.39 5.55
C ARG A 77 -3.32 -10.69 4.96
N GLN A 78 -3.94 -9.73 4.27
CA GLN A 78 -5.22 -9.93 3.62
C GLN A 78 -5.18 -11.06 2.59
N LYS A 79 -4.16 -11.08 1.71
CA LYS A 79 -4.02 -12.14 0.70
C LYS A 79 -3.73 -13.50 1.34
N ARG A 80 -2.94 -13.56 2.41
CA ARG A 80 -2.71 -14.78 3.22
C ARG A 80 -4.01 -15.30 3.81
N ASP A 81 -4.80 -14.44 4.44
CA ASP A 81 -6.04 -14.83 5.11
C ASP A 81 -7.07 -15.36 4.10
N ALA A 82 -7.18 -14.72 2.93
CA ALA A 82 -7.99 -15.21 1.82
C ALA A 82 -7.53 -16.59 1.31
N ALA A 83 -6.21 -16.80 1.17
CA ALA A 83 -5.66 -18.10 0.75
C ALA A 83 -5.94 -19.20 1.79
N LEU A 84 -5.82 -18.90 3.09
CA LEU A 84 -6.15 -19.84 4.16
C LEU A 84 -7.64 -20.22 4.14
N GLU A 85 -8.53 -19.25 3.88
CA GLU A 85 -9.97 -19.50 3.75
C GLU A 85 -10.30 -20.43 2.57
N GLU A 86 -9.64 -20.22 1.42
CA GLU A 86 -9.82 -21.10 0.25
C GLU A 86 -9.30 -22.53 0.52
N LEU A 87 -8.18 -22.67 1.23
CA LEU A 87 -7.67 -23.99 1.64
C LEU A 87 -8.61 -24.69 2.62
N ASP A 88 -9.27 -23.96 3.53
CA ASP A 88 -10.30 -24.53 4.40
C ASP A 88 -11.50 -25.07 3.61
N LYS A 89 -11.90 -24.38 2.55
CA LYS A 89 -12.93 -24.88 1.62
C LYS A 89 -12.45 -26.12 0.86
N ALA A 90 -11.18 -26.15 0.44
CA ALA A 90 -10.60 -27.27 -0.28
C ALA A 90 -10.52 -28.56 0.56
N ILE A 91 -10.27 -28.46 1.87
CA ILE A 91 -10.30 -29.61 2.79
C ILE A 91 -11.64 -30.36 2.72
N ILE A 92 -12.75 -29.63 2.70
CA ILE A 92 -14.09 -30.22 2.62
C ILE A 92 -14.27 -30.97 1.29
N ARG A 93 -13.78 -30.39 0.18
CA ARG A 93 -13.87 -31.01 -1.16
C ARG A 93 -13.03 -32.28 -1.29
N HIS A 94 -11.90 -32.34 -0.58
CA HIS A 94 -10.92 -33.44 -0.67
C HIS A 94 -10.91 -34.35 0.57
N ILE A 95 -11.98 -34.35 1.38
CA ILE A 95 -12.05 -35.07 2.66
C ILE A 95 -11.76 -36.59 2.55
N THR A 96 -11.98 -37.18 1.38
CA THR A 96 -11.74 -38.60 1.10
C THR A 96 -10.34 -38.91 0.55
N ASN A 97 -9.50 -37.89 0.30
CA ASN A 97 -8.15 -38.05 -0.26
C ASN A 97 -7.08 -37.63 0.78
N PRO A 98 -6.55 -38.58 1.58
CA PRO A 98 -5.62 -38.28 2.67
C PRO A 98 -4.30 -37.66 2.18
N ASP A 99 -3.82 -38.03 1.00
CA ASP A 99 -2.59 -37.46 0.41
C ASP A 99 -2.78 -35.98 0.08
N THR A 100 -3.93 -35.61 -0.51
CA THR A 100 -4.27 -34.21 -0.79
C THR A 100 -4.48 -33.41 0.50
N LEU A 101 -5.13 -33.99 1.51
CA LEU A 101 -5.31 -33.33 2.81
C LEU A 101 -3.97 -33.00 3.48
N SER A 102 -3.01 -33.94 3.48
CA SER A 102 -1.67 -33.70 4.03
C SER A 102 -0.93 -32.56 3.31
N ARG A 103 -1.05 -32.47 1.97
CA ARG A 103 -0.47 -31.36 1.19
C ARG A 103 -1.14 -30.02 1.49
N ILE A 104 -2.46 -30.00 1.67
CA ILE A 104 -3.19 -28.78 2.06
C ILE A 104 -2.75 -28.31 3.45
N GLU A 105 -2.62 -29.21 4.42
CA GLU A 105 -2.15 -28.86 5.77
C GLU A 105 -0.72 -28.30 5.75
N SER A 106 0.19 -28.91 4.99
CA SER A 106 1.56 -28.39 4.80
C SER A 106 1.55 -26.97 4.22
N THR A 107 0.74 -26.74 3.17
CA THR A 107 0.61 -25.42 2.53
C THR A 107 0.04 -24.37 3.49
N LYS A 108 -0.95 -24.74 4.32
CA LYS A 108 -1.50 -23.86 5.36
C LYS A 108 -0.45 -23.49 6.41
N GLN A 109 0.42 -24.45 6.78
CA GLN A 109 1.50 -24.19 7.74
C GLN A 109 2.52 -23.21 7.14
N GLU A 110 2.95 -23.41 5.89
CA GLU A 110 3.83 -22.47 5.19
C GLU A 110 3.23 -21.05 5.09
N LEU A 111 1.92 -20.92 4.83
CA LEU A 111 1.23 -19.63 4.80
C LEU A 111 1.16 -18.94 6.16
N ARG A 112 1.04 -19.71 7.25
CA ARG A 112 1.06 -19.20 8.63
C ARG A 112 2.47 -18.79 9.06
N ASP A 113 3.48 -19.47 8.54
CA ASP A 113 4.89 -19.22 8.80
C ASP A 113 5.45 -18.05 7.97
N ILE A 114 4.68 -17.48 7.02
CA ILE A 114 5.01 -16.20 6.38
C ILE A 114 5.17 -15.15 7.50
N PRO A 115 6.39 -14.67 7.77
CA PRO A 115 6.64 -13.77 8.88
C PRO A 115 5.82 -12.49 8.67
N GLY A 116 5.32 -11.92 9.77
CA GLY A 116 4.65 -10.62 9.76
C GLY A 116 5.50 -9.45 9.26
N ALA A 117 6.76 -9.71 8.88
CA ALA A 117 7.69 -8.83 8.20
C ALA A 117 8.26 -9.57 6.98
N VAL A 118 7.78 -9.22 5.79
CA VAL A 118 8.47 -9.53 4.53
C VAL A 118 9.55 -8.48 4.34
N ASP A 119 10.70 -8.85 3.76
CA ASP A 119 11.68 -7.86 3.33
C ASP A 119 11.07 -7.02 2.20
N LEU A 120 10.58 -5.83 2.56
CA LEU A 120 9.96 -4.87 1.68
C LEU A 120 10.94 -3.77 1.28
N SER A 121 12.25 -4.02 1.37
CA SER A 121 13.29 -3.07 0.94
C SER A 121 13.15 -2.63 -0.52
N PHE A 122 12.47 -3.43 -1.35
CA PHE A 122 12.16 -3.09 -2.75
C PHE A 122 10.90 -2.23 -2.92
N VAL A 123 10.02 -2.11 -1.91
CA VAL A 123 8.80 -1.29 -1.97
C VAL A 123 9.17 0.16 -1.68
N THR A 124 9.58 0.85 -2.73
CA THR A 124 9.92 2.29 -2.69
C THR A 124 8.85 3.15 -3.35
N HIS A 125 7.96 2.56 -4.15
CA HIS A 125 6.88 3.26 -4.82
C HIS A 125 5.51 2.66 -4.46
N PRO A 126 4.46 3.48 -4.32
CA PRO A 126 3.11 3.01 -4.03
C PRO A 126 2.58 1.97 -5.03
N VAL A 127 2.93 2.13 -6.31
CA VAL A 127 2.51 1.22 -7.39
C VAL A 127 3.01 -0.21 -7.22
N ASP A 128 4.10 -0.41 -6.49
CA ASP A 128 4.69 -1.74 -6.28
C ASP A 128 3.91 -2.56 -5.23
N ILE A 129 3.08 -1.90 -4.42
CA ILE A 129 2.37 -2.54 -3.29
C ILE A 129 1.31 -3.53 -3.79
N GLU A 130 0.55 -3.19 -4.83
CA GLU A 130 -0.57 -4.03 -5.30
C GLU A 130 -0.08 -5.36 -5.90
N HIS A 131 1.13 -5.35 -6.48
CA HIS A 131 1.74 -6.51 -7.12
C HIS A 131 2.40 -7.49 -6.15
N LEU A 132 2.44 -7.17 -4.85
CA LEU A 132 3.01 -8.03 -3.81
C LEU A 132 2.34 -9.41 -3.78
N SER A 133 3.06 -10.43 -4.23
CA SER A 133 2.58 -11.80 -4.29
C SER A 133 3.72 -12.74 -3.89
N PRO A 134 3.85 -13.11 -2.59
CA PRO A 134 4.81 -14.11 -2.15
C PRO A 134 4.68 -15.40 -2.98
N PRO A 135 5.78 -16.10 -3.29
CA PRO A 135 5.75 -17.37 -4.02
C PRO A 135 4.79 -18.39 -3.39
N VAL A 136 4.68 -18.44 -2.07
CA VAL A 136 3.76 -19.34 -1.33
C VAL A 136 2.28 -19.06 -1.63
N LEU A 137 1.92 -17.82 -2.00
CA LEU A 137 0.57 -17.47 -2.46
C LEU A 137 0.27 -17.94 -3.90
N SER A 138 1.23 -18.53 -4.61
CA SER A 138 0.97 -19.17 -5.90
C SER A 138 0.66 -20.66 -5.76
N THR A 139 1.29 -21.34 -4.81
CA THR A 139 1.21 -22.80 -4.60
C THR A 139 -0.18 -23.27 -4.17
N TYR A 140 -0.90 -22.48 -3.36
CA TYR A 140 -2.22 -22.89 -2.86
C TYR A 140 -3.26 -23.06 -3.99
N LYS A 141 -3.07 -22.38 -5.12
CA LYS A 141 -3.97 -22.46 -6.29
C LYS A 141 -4.00 -23.85 -6.94
N GLU A 142 -3.03 -24.71 -6.64
CA GLU A 142 -3.04 -26.11 -7.10
C GLU A 142 -4.17 -26.94 -6.47
N PHE A 143 -4.79 -26.46 -5.39
CA PHE A 143 -5.79 -27.18 -4.61
C PHE A 143 -7.20 -26.56 -4.68
N VAL A 144 -7.35 -25.40 -5.34
CA VAL A 144 -8.60 -24.60 -5.38
C VAL A 144 -9.38 -24.83 -6.68
#